data_AF-A0A226DIY1-F1
#
_entry.id   AF-A0A226DIY1-F1
#
_cell.length_a   1.000
_cell.length_b   1.000
_cell.length_c   1.000
_cell.angle_alpha   90.00
_cell.angle_beta   90.00
_cell.angle_gamma   90.00
#
_symmetry.space_group_name_H-M   'P 1'
#
loop_
_entity.id
_entity.type
_entity.pdbx_description
1 polymer ?
#
loop_
_entity_poly.entity_id
_entity_poly.type
_entity_poly.pdbx_seq_one_letter_code
_entity_poly.pdbx_strand_id
1 'polypeptide(L)'
;MQVGVGTAYHILTLLLTGVTFLWLECEFFIKCYQEHLASLTDYRKIQIFEKILNSCTREGIFLKFAILIPSLQVLLSFVTIKMYHSGHDFLAVMVGWMYAVTLGFTLLNFSAAATVYNMSKKWIQKCKGGERKKYARKIHRSLTPLRLYFGNNFVEILTPLVVQEYCLRQTVTLLLLTK
;
A
#
# COMPACT_ATOMS: atom_id res chain seq x y z
N MET A 1 26.66 -6.70 2.46
CA MET A 1 25.41 -7.50 2.32
C MET A 1 24.45 -7.37 3.52
N GLN A 2 24.92 -7.37 4.78
CA GLN A 2 24.04 -7.26 5.97
C GLN A 2 23.13 -6.01 6.02
N VAL A 3 23.64 -4.85 5.62
CA VAL A 3 22.86 -3.59 5.62
C VAL A 3 21.68 -3.64 4.63
N GLY A 4 21.85 -4.32 3.49
CA GLY A 4 20.80 -4.47 2.47
C GLY A 4 19.67 -5.39 2.92
N VAL A 5 20.01 -6.51 3.58
CA VAL A 5 19.02 -7.46 4.12
C VAL A 5 18.24 -6.84 5.28
N GLY A 6 18.90 -6.12 6.19
CA GLY A 6 18.23 -5.40 7.27
C GLY A 6 17.30 -4.30 6.76
N THR A 7 17.73 -3.54 5.75
CA THR A 7 16.90 -2.50 5.13
C THR A 7 15.69 -3.09 4.41
N ALA A 8 15.86 -4.19 3.67
CA ALA A 8 14.76 -4.89 3.00
C ALA A 8 13.77 -5.45 4.03
N TYR A 9 14.25 -6.07 5.11
CA TYR A 9 13.41 -6.62 6.17
C TYR A 9 12.59 -5.53 6.89
N HIS A 10 13.21 -4.40 7.24
CA HIS A 10 12.50 -3.28 7.85
C HIS A 10 11.47 -2.67 6.91
N ILE A 11 11.79 -2.52 5.61
CA ILE A 11 10.84 -1.97 4.64
C ILE A 11 9.67 -2.93 4.42
N LEU A 12 9.93 -4.22 4.20
CA LEU A 12 8.90 -5.21 3.91
C LEU A 12 7.95 -5.38 5.09
N THR A 13 8.50 -5.50 6.30
CA THR A 13 7.74 -5.77 7.52
C THR A 13 6.99 -4.52 7.97
N LEU A 14 7.62 -3.35 7.94
CA LEU A 14 7.01 -2.12 8.47
C LEU A 14 5.93 -1.57 7.53
N LEU A 15 6.11 -1.63 6.19
CA LEU A 15 5.04 -1.27 5.26
C LEU A 15 3.91 -2.29 5.27
N LEU A 16 4.21 -3.58 5.09
CA LEU A 16 3.14 -4.57 4.98
C LEU A 16 2.36 -4.66 6.28
N THR A 17 3.03 -4.87 7.40
CA THR A 17 2.36 -4.97 8.70
C THR A 17 1.71 -3.65 9.09
N GLY A 18 2.34 -2.50 8.81
CA GLY A 18 1.76 -1.20 9.13
C GLY A 18 0.50 -0.89 8.34
N VAL A 19 0.51 -1.14 7.02
CA VAL A 19 -0.63 -0.88 6.13
C VAL A 19 -1.76 -1.88 6.37
N THR A 20 -1.46 -3.17 6.56
CA THR A 20 -2.48 -4.18 6.88
C THR A 20 -3.08 -3.95 8.26
N PHE A 21 -2.28 -3.58 9.26
CA PHE A 21 -2.78 -3.22 10.58
C PHE A 21 -3.68 -1.99 10.52
N LEU A 22 -3.29 -0.94 9.78
CA LEU A 22 -4.13 0.24 9.57
C LEU A 22 -5.46 -0.12 8.90
N TRP A 23 -5.46 -1.04 7.93
CA TRP A 23 -6.69 -1.59 7.36
C TRP A 23 -7.53 -2.27 8.42
N LEU A 24 -7.01 -3.29 9.10
CA LEU A 24 -7.75 -4.08 10.06
C LEU A 24 -8.34 -3.21 11.17
N GLU A 25 -7.58 -2.29 11.73
CA GLU A 25 -8.05 -1.34 12.75
C GLU A 25 -9.15 -0.41 12.21
N CYS A 26 -9.01 0.08 10.97
CA CYS A 26 -10.05 0.89 10.35
C CYS A 26 -11.35 0.11 10.14
N GLU A 27 -11.25 -1.15 9.71
CA GLU A 27 -12.41 -2.03 9.50
C GLU A 27 -13.08 -2.40 10.83
N PHE A 28 -12.28 -2.81 11.82
CA PHE A 28 -12.74 -3.11 13.17
C PHE A 28 -13.43 -1.91 13.81
N PHE A 29 -12.84 -0.72 13.72
CA PHE A 29 -13.43 0.51 14.22
C PHE A 29 -14.79 0.80 13.57
N ILE A 30 -14.89 0.70 12.24
CA ILE A 30 -16.15 0.97 11.53
C ILE A 30 -17.24 0.01 12.00
N LYS A 31 -16.90 -1.27 12.21
CA LYS A 31 -17.82 -2.28 12.73
C LYS A 31 -18.28 -1.97 14.16
N CYS A 32 -17.34 -1.73 15.08
CA CYS A 32 -17.65 -1.42 16.48
C CYS A 32 -18.40 -0.09 16.64
N TYR A 33 -18.15 0.90 15.77
CA TYR A 33 -18.89 2.17 15.80
C TYR A 33 -20.36 1.98 15.42
N GLN A 34 -20.67 1.07 14.49
CA GLN A 34 -22.06 0.73 14.14
C GLN A 34 -22.79 0.03 15.29
N GLU A 35 -22.07 -0.77 16.08
CA GLU A 35 -22.60 -1.45 17.26
C GLU A 35 -22.63 -0.54 18.52
N HIS A 36 -22.32 0.76 18.38
CA HIS A 36 -22.19 1.73 19.48
C HIS A 36 -21.13 1.37 20.55
N LEU A 37 -20.19 0.49 20.22
CA LEU A 37 -19.12 0.03 21.11
C LEU A 37 -17.83 0.86 20.99
N ALA A 38 -17.67 1.65 19.92
CA ALA A 38 -16.50 2.49 19.70
C ALA A 38 -16.82 3.99 19.72
N SER A 39 -15.88 4.79 20.20
CA SER A 39 -16.01 6.24 20.32
C SER A 39 -15.22 6.99 19.25
N LEU A 40 -15.53 8.27 19.03
CA LEU A 40 -14.74 9.17 18.19
C LEU A 40 -13.27 9.27 18.63
N THR A 41 -12.97 9.01 19.91
CA THR A 41 -11.61 8.98 20.45
C THR A 41 -10.80 7.83 19.87
N ASP A 42 -11.44 6.69 19.58
CA ASP A 42 -10.77 5.52 19.01
C ASP A 42 -10.36 5.78 17.56
N TYR A 43 -11.21 6.47 16.79
CA TYR A 43 -10.83 6.95 15.46
C TYR A 43 -9.61 7.87 15.49
N ARG A 44 -9.51 8.75 16.50
CA ARG A 44 -8.34 9.63 16.65
C ARG A 44 -7.06 8.85 16.93
N LYS A 45 -7.12 7.72 17.64
CA LYS A 45 -5.95 6.84 17.82
C LYS A 45 -5.48 6.28 16.48
N ILE A 46 -6.41 5.87 15.62
CA ILE A 46 -6.10 5.39 14.27
C ILE A 46 -5.48 6.50 13.41
N GLN A 47 -5.97 7.75 13.52
CA GLN A 47 -5.36 8.91 12.84
C GLN A 47 -3.94 9.21 13.35
N ILE A 48 -3.67 9.02 14.65
CA ILE A 48 -2.31 9.17 15.20
C ILE A 48 -1.40 8.08 14.61
N PHE A 49 -1.87 6.83 14.56
CA PHE A 49 -1.11 5.74 13.97
C PHE A 49 -0.82 5.98 12.47
N GLU A 50 -1.81 6.44 11.71
CA GLU A 50 -1.64 6.84 10.30
C GLU A 50 -0.54 7.92 10.15
N LYS A 51 -0.51 8.93 11.01
CA LYS A 51 0.53 9.97 10.98
C LYS A 51 1.92 9.43 11.29
N ILE A 52 2.04 8.51 12.25
CA ILE A 52 3.31 7.85 12.58
C ILE A 52 3.78 7.01 11.39
N LEU A 53 2.88 6.21 10.82
CA LEU A 53 3.18 5.38 9.66
C LEU A 53 3.60 6.23 8.45
N ASN A 54 2.93 7.36 8.24
CA ASN A 54 3.31 8.33 7.21
C ASN A 54 4.67 8.99 7.48
N SER A 55 5.00 9.33 8.72
CA SER A 55 6.32 9.89 9.07
C SER A 55 7.44 8.91 8.72
N CYS A 56 7.27 7.63 9.04
CA CYS A 56 8.23 6.58 8.71
C CYS A 56 8.32 6.33 7.20
N THR A 57 7.18 6.33 6.50
CA THR A 57 7.12 5.97 5.08
C THR A 57 7.56 7.12 4.17
N ARG A 58 7.16 8.35 4.48
CA ARG A 58 7.36 9.54 3.64
C ARG A 58 8.82 9.95 3.53
N GLU A 59 9.56 9.93 4.64
CA GLU A 59 10.93 10.44 4.68
C GLU A 59 11.98 9.38 4.32
N GLY A 60 11.80 8.13 4.76
CA GLY A 60 12.84 7.10 4.64
C GLY A 60 12.59 6.05 3.55
N ILE A 61 11.33 5.70 3.30
CA ILE A 61 10.99 4.46 2.59
C ILE A 61 10.44 4.74 1.19
N PHE A 62 9.83 5.89 0.94
CA PHE A 62 9.21 6.24 -0.34
C PHE A 62 10.16 6.08 -1.54
N LEU A 63 11.30 6.77 -1.54
CA LEU A 63 12.22 6.75 -2.68
C LEU A 63 12.78 5.34 -2.92
N LYS A 64 13.09 4.64 -1.83
CA LYS A 64 13.63 3.28 -1.89
C LYS A 64 12.58 2.30 -2.39
N PHE A 65 11.37 2.34 -1.87
CA PHE A 65 10.28 1.43 -2.26
C PHE A 65 9.78 1.69 -3.68
N ALA A 66 9.54 2.95 -4.03
CA ALA A 66 8.99 3.34 -5.33
C ALA A 66 9.96 3.06 -6.49
N ILE A 67 11.27 2.99 -6.23
CA ILE A 67 12.27 2.65 -7.26
C ILE A 67 12.65 1.18 -7.17
N LEU A 68 13.02 0.69 -5.98
CA LEU A 68 13.59 -0.65 -5.80
C LEU A 68 12.57 -1.74 -6.13
N ILE A 69 11.32 -1.60 -5.69
CA ILE A 69 10.33 -2.66 -5.86
C ILE A 69 9.90 -2.78 -7.33
N PRO A 70 9.53 -1.71 -8.05
CA PRO A 70 9.27 -1.79 -9.49
C PRO A 70 10.48 -2.27 -10.29
N SER A 71 11.69 -1.81 -9.94
CA SER A 71 12.91 -2.24 -10.64
C SER A 71 13.19 -3.74 -10.44
N LEU A 72 13.05 -4.24 -9.21
CA LEU A 72 13.17 -5.66 -8.91
C LEU A 72 12.10 -6.47 -9.65
N GLN A 73 10.86 -5.98 -9.68
CA GLN A 73 9.77 -6.63 -10.37
C GLN A 73 10.02 -6.73 -11.89
N VAL A 74 10.54 -5.65 -12.51
CA VAL A 74 10.94 -5.62 -13.93
C VAL A 74 12.11 -6.58 -14.22
N LEU A 75 13.09 -6.66 -13.33
CA LEU A 75 14.22 -7.59 -13.50
C LEU A 75 13.75 -9.05 -13.40
N LEU A 76 12.91 -9.37 -12.41
CA LEU A 76 12.37 -10.72 -12.23
C LEU A 76 11.50 -11.15 -13.40
N SER A 77 10.60 -10.27 -13.92
CA SER A 77 9.79 -10.57 -15.10
C SER A 77 10.66 -10.78 -16.34
N PHE A 78 11.65 -9.92 -16.58
CA PHE A 78 12.57 -10.03 -17.70
C PHE A 78 13.38 -11.34 -17.65
N VAL A 79 13.99 -11.66 -16.51
CA VAL A 79 14.78 -12.89 -16.33
C VAL A 79 13.89 -14.12 -16.51
N THR A 80 12.67 -14.12 -15.97
CA THR A 80 11.72 -15.23 -16.12
C THR A 80 11.45 -15.53 -17.60
N ILE A 81 11.18 -14.49 -18.40
CA ILE A 81 10.89 -14.63 -19.83
C ILE A 81 12.12 -15.14 -20.60
N LYS A 82 13.32 -14.57 -20.33
CA LYS A 82 14.55 -15.01 -21.01
C LYS A 82 14.95 -16.44 -20.63
N MET A 83 14.77 -16.84 -19.37
CA MET A 83 15.10 -18.19 -18.90
C MET A 83 14.14 -19.24 -19.47
N TYR A 84 12.85 -18.90 -19.57
CA TYR A 84 11.86 -19.74 -20.25
C TYR A 84 12.22 -19.96 -21.73
N HIS A 85 12.58 -18.88 -22.44
CA HIS A 85 13.03 -18.99 -23.83
C HIS A 85 14.35 -19.75 -24.02
N SER A 86 15.21 -19.81 -23.00
CA SER A 86 16.51 -20.51 -23.07
C SER A 86 16.41 -21.99 -22.71
N GLY A 87 15.22 -22.52 -22.43
CA GLY A 87 15.00 -23.93 -22.06
C GLY A 87 15.37 -24.26 -20.61
N HIS A 88 15.56 -23.26 -19.75
CA HIS A 88 15.82 -23.44 -18.32
C HIS A 88 14.51 -23.42 -17.51
N ASP A 89 13.60 -24.34 -17.82
CA ASP A 89 12.21 -24.33 -17.33
C ASP A 89 12.09 -24.31 -15.80
N PHE A 90 12.88 -25.13 -15.09
CA PHE A 90 12.85 -25.18 -13.62
C PHE A 90 13.26 -23.85 -12.99
N LEU A 91 14.31 -23.21 -13.52
CA LEU A 91 14.80 -21.93 -13.02
C LEU A 91 13.81 -20.81 -13.37
N ALA A 92 13.20 -20.86 -14.56
CA ALA A 92 12.14 -19.94 -14.96
C ALA A 92 10.94 -20.00 -14.03
N VAL A 93 10.51 -21.21 -13.62
CA VAL A 93 9.42 -21.39 -12.64
C VAL A 93 9.78 -20.80 -11.28
N MET A 94 11.00 -21.04 -10.79
CA MET A 94 11.43 -20.48 -9.50
C MET A 94 11.47 -18.94 -9.51
N VAL A 95 12.06 -18.34 -10.55
CA VAL A 95 12.10 -16.87 -10.70
C VAL A 95 10.70 -16.30 -10.93
N GLY A 96 9.86 -16.99 -11.70
CA GLY A 96 8.46 -16.62 -11.93
C GLY A 96 7.62 -16.64 -10.65
N TRP A 97 7.87 -17.59 -9.75
CA TRP A 97 7.26 -17.60 -8.42
C TRP A 97 7.67 -16.37 -7.59
N MET A 98 8.95 -16.02 -7.59
CA MET A 98 9.45 -14.81 -6.91
C MET A 98 8.81 -13.53 -7.48
N TYR A 99 8.62 -13.47 -8.79
CA TYR A 99 7.86 -12.40 -9.45
C TYR A 99 6.42 -12.36 -8.94
N ALA A 100 5.71 -13.50 -8.93
CA ALA A 100 4.32 -13.57 -8.47
C ALA A 100 4.16 -13.13 -7.01
N VAL A 101 5.07 -13.52 -6.13
CA VAL A 101 5.09 -13.08 -4.72
C VAL A 101 5.30 -11.57 -4.62
N THR A 102 6.25 -11.01 -5.37
CA THR A 102 6.55 -9.57 -5.38
C THR A 102 5.35 -8.76 -5.93
N LEU A 103 4.71 -9.26 -6.97
CA LEU A 103 3.50 -8.71 -7.55
C LEU A 103 2.35 -8.71 -6.53
N GLY A 104 2.09 -9.85 -5.88
CA GLY A 104 1.06 -9.96 -4.85
C GLY A 104 1.31 -8.99 -3.69
N PHE A 105 2.55 -8.90 -3.23
CA PHE A 105 2.93 -7.98 -2.15
C PHE A 105 2.65 -6.52 -2.50
N THR A 106 3.04 -6.06 -3.69
CA THR A 106 2.81 -4.66 -4.11
C THR A 106 1.32 -4.34 -4.25
N LEU A 107 0.57 -5.24 -4.90
CA LEU A 107 -0.87 -5.09 -5.07
C LEU A 107 -1.59 -5.04 -3.73
N LEU A 108 -1.24 -5.91 -2.79
CA LEU A 108 -1.84 -5.94 -1.46
C LEU A 108 -1.59 -4.63 -0.70
N ASN A 109 -0.35 -4.15 -0.66
CA ASN A 109 -0.01 -2.90 0.05
C ASN A 109 -0.75 -1.69 -0.51
N PHE A 110 -0.71 -1.49 -1.84
CA PHE A 110 -1.36 -0.34 -2.46
C PHE A 110 -2.89 -0.43 -2.40
N SER A 111 -3.46 -1.62 -2.60
CA SER A 111 -4.92 -1.82 -2.51
C SER A 111 -5.43 -1.64 -1.09
N ALA A 112 -4.67 -2.10 -0.09
CA ALA A 112 -4.96 -1.89 1.32
C ALA A 112 -5.00 -0.40 1.68
N ALA A 113 -3.96 0.34 1.29
CA ALA A 113 -3.88 1.78 1.50
C ALA A 113 -5.05 2.53 0.84
N ALA A 114 -5.39 2.16 -0.39
CA ALA A 114 -6.52 2.74 -1.11
C ALA A 114 -7.88 2.40 -0.46
N THR A 115 -8.03 1.18 0.05
CA THR A 115 -9.24 0.71 0.73
C THR A 115 -9.46 1.46 2.04
N VAL A 116 -8.43 1.61 2.86
CA VAL A 116 -8.45 2.43 4.09
C VAL A 116 -8.93 3.86 3.81
N TYR A 117 -8.40 4.50 2.77
CA TYR A 117 -8.82 5.84 2.38
C TYR A 117 -10.31 5.87 1.99
N ASN A 118 -10.76 4.92 1.17
CA ASN A 118 -12.15 4.88 0.71
C ASN A 118 -13.14 4.58 1.85
N MET A 119 -12.81 3.63 2.72
CA MET A 119 -13.62 3.25 3.89
C MET A 119 -13.75 4.42 4.85
N SER A 120 -12.64 5.05 5.24
CA SER A 120 -12.65 6.20 6.14
C SER A 120 -13.40 7.40 5.55
N LYS A 121 -13.23 7.68 4.24
CA LYS A 121 -13.96 8.73 3.53
C LYS A 121 -15.47 8.48 3.53
N LYS A 122 -15.90 7.25 3.17
CA LYS A 122 -17.31 6.86 3.16
C LYS A 122 -17.93 6.93 4.55
N TRP A 123 -17.22 6.47 5.57
CA TRP A 123 -17.68 6.54 6.96
C TRP A 123 -17.85 7.99 7.42
N ILE A 124 -16.86 8.87 7.22
CA ILE A 124 -16.97 10.30 7.58
C ILE A 124 -18.13 10.98 6.84
N GLN A 125 -18.35 10.66 5.57
CA GLN A 125 -19.47 11.19 4.80
C GLN A 125 -20.82 10.75 5.38
N LYS A 126 -20.97 9.48 5.77
CA LYS A 126 -22.18 8.98 6.43
C LYS A 126 -22.44 9.70 7.76
N CYS A 127 -21.40 9.95 8.56
CA CYS A 127 -21.55 10.64 9.85
C CYS A 127 -21.95 12.13 9.71
N LYS A 128 -21.60 12.79 8.60
CA LYS A 128 -21.95 14.22 8.38
C LYS A 128 -23.44 14.48 8.21
N GLY A 129 -24.23 13.47 7.81
CA GLY A 129 -25.67 13.61 7.54
C GLY A 129 -26.60 13.30 8.71
N GLY A 130 -26.14 12.60 9.76
CA GLY A 130 -27.03 12.05 10.80
C GLY A 130 -27.18 12.89 12.09
N GLU A 131 -26.24 13.80 12.37
CA GLU A 131 -26.12 14.44 13.68
C GLU A 131 -26.84 15.80 13.77
N ARG A 132 -27.90 15.88 14.59
CA ARG A 132 -28.65 17.13 14.82
C ARG A 132 -27.87 18.15 15.66
N LYS A 133 -27.00 17.71 16.58
CA LYS A 133 -26.28 18.58 17.52
C LYS A 133 -25.16 19.37 16.83
N LYS A 134 -25.10 20.68 17.06
CA LYS A 134 -24.12 21.61 16.45
C LYS A 134 -22.67 21.22 16.81
N TYR A 135 -22.44 20.77 18.05
CA TYR A 135 -21.14 20.33 18.53
C TYR A 135 -20.65 19.06 17.83
N ALA A 136 -21.49 18.03 17.73
CA ALA A 136 -21.15 16.78 17.04
C ALA A 136 -20.88 17.01 15.54
N ARG A 137 -21.65 17.88 14.89
CA ARG A 137 -21.35 18.32 13.51
C ARG A 137 -19.97 18.97 13.40
N LYS A 138 -19.57 19.79 14.36
CA LYS A 138 -18.22 20.41 14.38
C LYS A 138 -17.12 19.35 14.55
N ILE A 139 -17.35 18.35 15.41
CA ILE A 139 -16.42 17.22 15.58
C ILE A 139 -16.30 16.41 14.28
N HIS A 140 -17.41 15.97 13.67
CA HIS A 140 -17.35 15.21 12.40
C HIS A 140 -16.74 16.02 11.25
N ARG A 141 -16.87 17.35 11.27
CA ARG A 141 -16.20 18.23 10.30
C ARG A 141 -14.70 18.32 10.51
N SER A 142 -14.20 18.11 11.74
CA SER A 142 -12.77 18.06 12.06
C SER A 142 -12.10 16.74 11.67
N LEU A 143 -12.88 15.68 11.41
CA LEU A 143 -12.33 14.39 11.00
C LEU A 143 -11.84 14.45 9.55
N THR A 144 -10.60 14.06 9.36
CA THR A 144 -9.97 13.87 8.06
C THR A 144 -9.89 12.37 7.75
N PRO A 145 -10.19 11.96 6.50
CA PRO A 145 -10.00 10.57 6.08
C PRO A 145 -8.52 10.19 6.19
N LEU A 146 -8.27 8.92 6.47
CA LEU A 146 -6.93 8.35 6.61
C LEU A 146 -6.26 8.32 5.24
N ARG A 147 -5.07 8.93 5.10
CA ARG A 147 -4.36 9.05 3.82
C ARG A 147 -2.93 8.58 3.97
N LEU A 148 -2.60 7.45 3.35
CA LEU A 148 -1.21 7.03 3.26
C LEU A 148 -0.48 7.84 2.19
N TYR A 149 0.60 8.52 2.60
CA TYR A 149 1.43 9.35 1.73
C TYR A 149 2.69 8.60 1.31
N PHE A 150 2.94 8.67 0.01
CA PHE A 150 4.14 8.23 -0.67
C PHE A 150 4.79 9.48 -1.28
N GLY A 151 5.72 10.08 -0.51
CA GLY A 151 6.35 11.35 -0.87
C GLY A 151 5.37 12.52 -0.74
N ASN A 152 5.11 13.22 -1.84
CA ASN A 152 4.10 14.28 -1.91
C ASN A 152 2.74 13.79 -2.44
N ASN A 153 2.67 12.55 -2.93
CA ASN A 153 1.45 11.95 -3.45
C ASN A 153 0.83 11.04 -2.40
N PHE A 154 -0.50 10.95 -2.37
CA PHE A 154 -1.20 9.96 -1.55
C PHE A 154 -1.57 8.75 -2.41
N VAL A 155 -1.68 7.57 -1.80
CA VAL A 155 -2.11 6.37 -2.54
C VAL A 155 -3.57 6.51 -2.93
N GLU A 156 -3.79 6.54 -4.22
CA GLU A 156 -5.12 6.45 -4.81
C GLU A 156 -5.40 5.01 -5.25
N ILE A 157 -6.68 4.71 -5.46
CA ILE A 157 -7.14 3.41 -5.96
C ILE A 157 -6.44 3.01 -7.27
N LEU A 158 -5.99 4.00 -8.06
CA LEU A 158 -5.33 3.81 -9.36
C LEU A 158 -3.80 3.62 -9.24
N THR A 159 -3.19 3.99 -8.11
CA THR A 159 -1.74 3.84 -7.89
C THR A 159 -1.22 2.41 -8.14
N PRO A 160 -1.86 1.32 -7.68
CA PRO A 160 -1.37 -0.02 -8.00
C PRO A 160 -1.37 -0.30 -9.50
N LEU A 161 -2.40 0.12 -10.24
CA LEU A 161 -2.49 -0.08 -11.69
C LEU A 161 -1.38 0.66 -12.43
N VAL A 162 -1.13 1.92 -12.08
CA VAL A 162 -0.08 2.74 -12.71
C VAL A 162 1.31 2.12 -12.48
N VAL A 163 1.58 1.62 -11.27
CA VAL A 163 2.85 0.95 -10.98
C VAL A 163 3.01 -0.33 -11.79
N GLN A 164 1.95 -1.14 -11.91
CA GLN A 164 1.99 -2.38 -12.69
C GLN A 164 2.14 -2.13 -14.19
N GLU A 165 1.44 -1.13 -14.72
CA GLU A 165 1.59 -0.69 -16.11
C GLU A 165 3.02 -0.25 -16.40
N TYR A 166 3.63 0.52 -15.51
CA TYR A 166 5.03 0.90 -15.61
C TYR A 166 5.96 -0.32 -15.65
N CYS A 167 5.80 -1.28 -14.72
CA CYS A 167 6.60 -2.49 -14.68
C CYS A 167 6.48 -3.31 -15.99
N LEU A 168 5.26 -3.48 -16.50
CA LEU A 168 5.02 -4.19 -17.75
C LEU A 168 5.68 -3.48 -18.94
N ARG A 169 5.51 -2.16 -19.06
CA ARG A 169 6.07 -1.36 -20.16
C ARG A 169 7.60 -1.39 -20.18
N GLN A 170 8.23 -1.30 -19.01
CA GLN A 170 9.69 -1.42 -18.90
C GLN A 170 10.19 -2.82 -19.26
N THR A 171 9.48 -3.87 -18.81
CA THR A 171 9.81 -5.25 -19.18
C THR A 171 9.76 -5.45 -20.70
N VAL A 172 8.68 -4.99 -21.36
CA VAL A 172 8.52 -5.06 -22.82
C VAL A 172 9.65 -4.31 -23.53
N THR A 173 10.00 -3.11 -23.04
CA THR A 173 11.10 -2.31 -23.61
C THR A 173 12.44 -3.05 -23.53
N LEU A 174 12.76 -3.65 -22.38
CA LEU A 174 13.98 -4.45 -22.21
C LEU A 174 14.01 -5.68 -23.12
N LEU A 175 12.88 -6.34 -23.31
CA LEU A 175 12.76 -7.48 -24.23
C LEU A 175 12.97 -7.07 -25.70
N LEU A 176 12.47 -5.90 -26.10
CA LEU A 176 12.68 -5.36 -27.44
C LEU A 176 14.13 -4.92 -27.68
N LEU A 177 14.80 -4.38 -26.67
CA LEU A 177 16.21 -3.97 -26.75
C LEU A 177 17.20 -5.15 -26.75
N THR A 178 16.80 -6.30 -26.22
CA THR A 178 17.64 -7.51 -26.11
C THR A 178 17.25 -8.61 -27.11
N LYS A 179 16.51 -8.23 -28.16
CA LYS A 179 16.23 -9.03 -29.33
C LYS A 179 17.40 -9.03 -30.31
#